data_AF-A0A2V8K0Z0-F1
#
_entry.id   AF-A0A2V8K0Z0-F1
#
_cell.length_a   1.000
_cell.length_b   1.000
_cell.length_c   1.000
_cell.angle_alpha   90.00
_cell.angle_beta   90.00
_cell.angle_gamma   90.00
#
_symmetry.space_group_name_H-M   'P 1'
#
loop_
_entity.id
_entity.type
_entity.pdbx_description
1 polymer ?
#
loop_
_entity_poly.entity_id
_entity_poly.type
_entity_poly.pdbx_seq_one_letter_code
_entity_poly.pdbx_strand_id
1 'polypeptide(L)' 'LISLLAELPPGITEIGCHPGEGYDLDTVYLTEREQEVKVLCDPRIHFALGELGISLCSFHDITALSAAARVTHL' A
#
# COMPACT_ATOMS: atom_id res chain seq x y z
N LEU A 1 3.63 -8.57 4.31
CA LEU A 1 2.65 -7.58 3.80
C LEU A 1 1.20 -8.00 4.05
N ILE A 2 0.73 -9.16 3.59
CA ILE A 2 -0.70 -9.57 3.79
C ILE A 2 -1.15 -9.52 5.25
N SER A 3 -0.36 -10.05 6.20
CA SER A 3 -0.69 -9.96 7.63
C SER A 3 -0.80 -8.53 8.13
N LEU A 4 0.05 -7.61 7.65
CA LEU A 4 -0.03 -6.19 7.96
C LEU A 4 -1.34 -5.59 7.42
N LEU A 5 -1.71 -5.91 6.18
CA LEU A 5 -2.96 -5.43 5.57
C LEU A 5 -4.19 -5.88 6.35
N ALA A 6 -4.19 -7.11 6.89
CA ALA A 6 -5.30 -7.67 7.65
C ALA A 6 -5.49 -7.01 9.03
N GLU A 7 -4.48 -6.30 9.54
CA GLU A 7 -4.50 -5.63 10.84
C GLU A 7 -4.78 -4.12 10.74
N LEU A 8 -4.95 -3.59 9.51
CA LEU A 8 -5.20 -2.17 9.33
C LEU A 8 -6.57 -1.76 9.91
N PRO A 9 -6.64 -0.62 10.64
CA PRO A 9 -7.92 -0.10 11.08
C PRO A 9 -8.72 0.45 9.89
N PRO A 10 -10.06 0.53 10.00
CA PRO A 10 -10.87 1.24 9.03
C PRO A 10 -10.41 2.69 8.87
N GLY A 11 -10.36 3.18 7.64
CA GLY A 11 -9.97 4.55 7.31
C GLY A 11 -8.87 4.63 6.27
N ILE A 12 -8.11 5.73 6.29
CA ILE A 12 -6.99 5.97 5.38
C ILE A 12 -5.69 5.63 6.12
N THR A 13 -4.89 4.74 5.56
CA THR A 13 -3.55 4.40 6.05
C THR A 13 -2.52 4.62 4.94
N GLU A 14 -1.38 5.24 5.29
CA GLU A 14 -0.20 5.34 4.43
C GLU A 14 0.82 4.28 4.86
N ILE A 15 1.37 3.53 3.89
CA ILE A 15 2.45 2.57 4.12
C ILE A 15 3.62 2.95 3.21
N GLY A 16 4.72 3.41 3.81
CA GLY A 16 5.94 3.75 3.09
C GLY A 16 6.68 2.53 2.56
N CYS A 17 7.28 2.66 1.38
CA CYS A 17 8.15 1.68 0.74
C CYS A 17 9.19 2.38 -0.16
N HIS A 18 10.24 1.67 -0.54
CA HIS A 18 11.35 2.10 -1.40
C HIS A 18 11.60 1.14 -2.58
N PRO A 19 10.57 0.69 -3.33
CA PRO A 19 10.77 -0.26 -4.42
C PRO A 19 11.75 0.28 -5.46
N GLY A 20 12.61 -0.59 -5.96
CA GLY A 20 13.59 -0.23 -6.99
C GLY A 20 14.40 -1.43 -7.47
N GLU A 21 15.15 -1.19 -8.55
CA GLU A 21 16.07 -2.15 -9.14
C GLU A 21 17.37 -2.23 -8.29
N GLY A 22 17.95 -3.41 -8.12
CA GLY A 22 19.07 -3.64 -7.18
C GLY A 22 20.46 -3.27 -7.71
N TYR A 23 20.54 -2.39 -8.70
CA TYR A 23 21.80 -1.97 -9.33
C TYR A 23 21.83 -0.46 -9.65
N ASP A 24 20.82 0.29 -9.23
CA ASP A 24 20.65 1.70 -9.56
C ASP A 24 21.37 2.66 -8.59
N LEU A 25 21.78 2.20 -7.41
CA LEU A 25 22.37 3.01 -6.33
C LEU A 25 23.55 2.31 -5.65
N ASP A 26 24.55 3.06 -5.19
CA ASP A 26 25.59 2.56 -4.28
C ASP A 26 25.12 2.70 -2.83
N THR A 27 24.32 1.73 -2.38
CA THR A 27 23.75 1.70 -1.03
C THR A 27 23.76 0.29 -0.46
N VAL A 28 23.89 0.17 0.85
CA VAL A 28 23.73 -1.11 1.56
C VAL A 28 22.30 -1.67 1.48
N TYR A 29 21.35 -0.86 0.99
CA TYR A 29 19.92 -1.14 0.91
C TYR A 29 19.48 -1.52 -0.52
N LEU A 30 20.28 -2.30 -1.26
CA LEU A 30 19.99 -2.66 -2.65
C LEU A 30 19.02 -3.84 -2.75
N THR A 31 19.30 -4.90 -2.01
CA THR A 31 18.55 -6.16 -2.10
C THR A 31 17.12 -6.06 -1.60
N GLU A 32 16.90 -5.22 -0.59
CA GLU A 32 15.61 -4.94 0.02
C GLU A 32 14.68 -4.27 -0.97
N ARG A 33 15.18 -3.34 -1.79
CA ARG A 33 14.38 -2.63 -2.80
C ARG A 33 13.85 -3.55 -3.89
N GLU A 34 14.67 -4.49 -4.36
CA GLU A 34 14.20 -5.51 -5.30
C GLU A 34 13.16 -6.44 -4.66
N GLN A 35 13.36 -6.78 -3.39
CA GLN A 35 12.42 -7.61 -2.66
C GLN A 35 11.08 -6.89 -2.47
N GLU A 36 11.09 -5.58 -2.23
CA GLU A 36 9.88 -4.78 -2.19
C GLU A 36 9.15 -4.75 -3.53
N VAL A 37 9.84 -4.60 -4.66
CA VAL A 37 9.23 -4.71 -6.00
C VAL A 37 8.53 -6.07 -6.15
N LYS A 38 9.21 -7.16 -5.82
CA LYS A 38 8.66 -8.52 -5.89
C LYS A 38 7.42 -8.69 -5.00
N VAL A 39 7.46 -8.16 -3.78
CA VAL A 39 6.33 -8.24 -2.83
C VAL A 39 5.15 -7.40 -3.28
N LEU A 40 5.38 -6.14 -3.67
CA LEU A 40 4.31 -5.19 -4.05
C LEU A 40 3.62 -5.58 -5.36
N CYS A 41 4.34 -6.21 -6.28
CA CYS A 41 3.79 -6.69 -7.56
C CYS A 41 3.31 -8.15 -7.53
N ASP A 42 3.39 -8.84 -6.39
CA ASP A 42 2.92 -10.22 -6.28
C ASP A 42 1.39 -10.27 -6.43
N PRO A 43 0.83 -11.11 -7.33
CA PRO A 43 -0.63 -11.21 -7.52
C PRO A 43 -1.41 -11.50 -6.24
N ARG A 44 -0.81 -12.18 -5.26
CA ARG A 44 -1.42 -12.45 -3.95
C ARG A 44 -1.74 -11.17 -3.19
N ILE A 45 -0.99 -10.09 -3.39
CA ILE A 45 -1.29 -8.78 -2.80
C ILE A 45 -2.55 -8.21 -3.43
N HIS A 46 -2.67 -8.23 -4.76
CA HIS A 46 -3.87 -7.75 -5.44
C HIS A 46 -5.13 -8.50 -4.98
N PHE A 47 -5.06 -9.83 -4.86
CA PHE A 47 -6.17 -10.63 -4.31
C PHE A 47 -6.47 -10.26 -2.85
N ALA A 48 -5.44 -10.14 -2.00
CA ALA A 48 -5.63 -9.78 -0.60
C ALA A 48 -6.28 -8.39 -0.43
N LEU A 49 -5.91 -7.39 -1.25
CA LEU A 49 -6.55 -6.07 -1.22
C LEU A 49 -8.05 -6.18 -1.50
N GLY A 50 -8.44 -6.97 -2.50
CA GLY A 50 -9.85 -7.21 -2.84
C GLY A 50 -10.61 -7.90 -1.70
N GLU A 51 -10.08 -9.00 -1.17
CA GLU A 51 -10.71 -9.77 -0.08
C GLU A 51 -10.86 -8.96 1.21
N LEU A 52 -9.92 -8.06 1.49
CA LEU A 52 -9.94 -7.19 2.67
C LEU A 52 -10.74 -5.89 2.45
N GLY A 53 -11.29 -5.66 1.25
CA GLY A 53 -12.01 -4.43 0.92
C GLY A 53 -11.12 -3.17 0.92
N ILE A 54 -9.81 -3.34 0.72
CA ILE A 54 -8.84 -2.25 0.70
C ILE A 54 -8.73 -1.71 -0.74
N SER A 55 -8.91 -0.40 -0.88
CA SER A 55 -8.68 0.32 -2.14
C SER A 55 -7.42 1.16 -2.07
N LEU A 56 -6.54 1.04 -3.06
CA LEU A 56 -5.41 1.95 -3.21
C LEU A 56 -5.91 3.30 -3.74
N CYS A 57 -5.35 4.40 -3.21
CA CYS A 57 -5.71 5.76 -3.62
C CYS A 57 -4.47 6.66 -3.71
N SER A 58 -4.59 7.77 -4.45
CA SER A 58 -3.57 8.81 -4.50
C SER A 58 -3.81 9.83 -3.38
N PHE A 59 -2.75 10.55 -2.99
CA PHE A 59 -2.89 11.74 -2.14
C PHE A 59 -3.88 12.77 -2.68
N HIS A 60 -4.06 12.82 -4.02
CA HIS A 60 -5.04 13.70 -4.67
C HIS A 60 -6.48 13.38 -4.26
N ASP A 61 -6.78 12.14 -3.88
CA ASP A 61 -8.15 11.68 -3.60
C ASP A 61 -8.53 11.83 -2.12
N ILE A 62 -7.55 12.07 -1.23
CA ILE A 62 -7.75 12.04 0.23
C ILE A 62 -8.85 13.01 0.67
N THR A 63 -8.89 14.22 0.11
CA THR A 63 -9.92 15.20 0.47
C THR A 63 -11.33 14.71 0.13
N ALA A 64 -11.51 14.15 -1.07
CA ALA A 64 -12.79 13.63 -1.53
C ALA A 64 -13.21 12.39 -0.73
N LEU A 65 -12.30 11.45 -0.50
CA LEU A 65 -12.54 10.23 0.28
C LEU A 65 -12.88 10.55 1.74
N SER A 66 -12.15 11.49 2.35
CA SER A 66 -12.43 11.94 3.72
C SER A 66 -13.79 12.63 3.85
N ALA A 67 -14.23 13.35 2.81
CA ALA A 67 -15.56 13.95 2.78
C ALA A 67 -16.65 12.90 2.64
N ALA A 68 -16.48 11.93 1.74
CA ALA A 68 -17.43 10.83 1.53
C ALA A 68 -17.62 9.99 2.80
N ALA A 69 -16.52 9.62 3.48
CA ALA A 69 -16.56 8.83 4.70
C ALA A 69 -17.36 9.50 5.84
N ARG A 70 -17.33 10.84 5.92
CA ARG A 70 -18.12 11.60 6.91
C ARG A 70 -19.62 11.61 6.61
N VAL A 71 -20.01 11.53 5.33
CA VAL A 71 -21.42 11.51 4.92
C VAL A 71 -22.08 10.16 5.21
N THR A 72 -21.33 9.06 5.09
CA THR A 72 -21.82 7.69 5.35
C THR A 72 -21.99 7.34 6.84
N HIS A 73 -21.56 8.21 7.76
CA HIS A 73 -21.68 8.03 9.22
C HIS A 73 -22.80 8.89 9.85
N LEU A 74 -23.66 9.52 9.05
CA LEU A 74 -24.89 10.21 9.46
C LEU A 74 -26.11 9.35 9.09
#